data_AF-A0A520W886-F1
#
_entry.id   AF-A0A520W886-F1
#
_cell.length_a   1.000
_cell.length_b   1.000
_cell.length_c   1.000
_cell.angle_alpha   90.00
_cell.angle_beta   90.00
_cell.angle_gamma   90.00
#
_symmetry.space_group_name_H-M   'P 1'
#
loop_
_entity.id
_entity.type
_entity.pdbx_description
1 polymer ?
#
loop_
_entity_poly.entity_id
_entity_poly.type
_entity_poly.pdbx_seq_one_letter_code
_entity_poly.pdbx_strand_id
1 'polypeptide(L)'
;MPTLTGDSVRLLLDQVAIDVESNKDFLCDLDGEVGDGDHGVSMTIGMRAVRRAMDDLPPDPSVEQAFQAASNAYAIEVGATIGPLYEV
;
A
#
# COMPACT_ATOMS: atom_id res chain seq x y z
N MET A 1 25.27 -8.42 -1.62
CA MET A 1 24.16 -7.48 -1.85
C MET A 1 22.92 -8.11 -1.22
N PRO A 2 22.07 -7.37 -0.50
CA PRO A 2 20.80 -7.94 -0.04
C PRO A 2 19.98 -8.35 -1.26
N THR A 3 19.45 -9.57 -1.24
CA THR A 3 18.56 -10.12 -2.28
C THR A 3 17.13 -9.83 -1.87
N LEU A 4 16.32 -9.30 -2.79
CA LEU A 4 14.90 -9.12 -2.58
C LEU A 4 14.19 -10.48 -2.61
N THR A 5 13.47 -10.81 -1.55
CA THR A 5 12.60 -12.00 -1.40
C THR A 5 11.15 -11.55 -1.18
N GLY A 6 10.17 -12.43 -1.39
CA GLY A 6 8.77 -12.08 -1.10
C GLY A 6 8.55 -11.73 0.37
N ASP A 7 9.24 -12.41 1.29
CA ASP A 7 9.24 -12.04 2.72
C ASP A 7 9.78 -10.64 2.98
N SER A 8 10.88 -10.26 2.31
CA SER A 8 11.42 -8.91 2.45
C SER A 8 10.46 -7.86 1.90
N VAL A 9 9.73 -8.17 0.81
CA VAL A 9 8.68 -7.31 0.26
C VAL A 9 7.53 -7.18 1.26
N ARG A 10 7.10 -8.28 1.89
CA ARG A 10 6.05 -8.28 2.91
C ARG A 10 6.39 -7.34 4.06
N LEU A 11 7.62 -7.43 4.58
CA LEU A 11 8.11 -6.55 5.64
C LEU A 11 8.20 -5.09 5.19
N LEU A 12 8.62 -4.85 3.95
CA LEU A 12 8.70 -3.51 3.37
C LEU A 12 7.32 -2.87 3.25
N LEU A 13 6.34 -3.59 2.72
CA LEU A 13 4.96 -3.12 2.58
C LEU A 13 4.30 -2.90 3.95
N ASP A 14 4.59 -3.75 4.94
CA ASP A 14 4.13 -3.57 6.31
C ASP A 14 4.68 -2.27 6.92
N GLN A 15 5.96 -1.99 6.72
CA GLN A 15 6.59 -0.75 7.17
C GLN A 15 6.00 0.47 6.45
N VAL A 16 5.81 0.42 5.13
CA VAL A 16 5.16 1.49 4.37
C VAL A 16 3.75 1.74 4.90
N ALA A 17 3.01 0.69 5.27
CA ALA A 17 1.67 0.86 5.83
C ALA A 17 1.69 1.59 7.18
N ILE A 18 2.67 1.31 8.04
CA ILE A 18 2.89 2.03 9.30
C ILE A 18 3.19 3.50 9.04
N ASP A 19 4.08 3.77 8.09
CA ASP A 19 4.53 5.13 7.79
C ASP A 19 3.40 5.96 7.18
N VAL A 20 2.64 5.40 6.23
CA VAL A 20 1.45 6.04 5.64
C VAL A 20 0.42 6.36 6.71
N GLU A 21 0.09 5.40 7.58
CA GLU A 21 -0.91 5.60 8.62
C GLU A 21 -0.46 6.64 9.67
N SER A 22 0.83 6.64 10.02
CA SER A 22 1.41 7.60 10.96
C SER A 22 1.46 9.04 10.39
N ASN A 23 1.50 9.17 9.07
CA ASN A 23 1.53 10.46 8.37
C ASN A 23 0.18 10.82 7.72
N LYS A 24 -0.91 10.12 8.04
CA LYS A 24 -2.21 10.28 7.37
C LYS A 24 -2.66 11.73 7.31
N ASP A 25 -2.69 12.41 8.46
CA ASP A 25 -3.20 13.78 8.54
C ASP A 25 -2.27 14.75 7.80
N PHE A 26 -0.95 14.56 7.87
CA PHE A 26 0.02 15.34 7.10
C PHE A 26 -0.16 15.19 5.58
N LEU A 27 -0.45 13.97 5.11
CA LEU A 27 -0.73 13.71 3.70
C LEU A 27 -2.04 14.35 3.25
N CYS A 28 -3.06 14.36 4.10
CA CYS A 28 -4.31 15.10 3.86
C CYS A 28 -4.09 16.61 3.81
N ASP A 29 -3.29 17.17 4.73
CA ASP A 29 -2.96 18.60 4.74
C ASP A 29 -2.24 19.01 3.46
N LEU A 30 -1.24 18.24 3.03
CA LEU A 30 -0.50 18.51 1.80
C LEU A 30 -1.41 18.47 0.55
N ASP A 31 -2.30 17.47 0.50
CA ASP A 31 -3.25 17.32 -0.60
C ASP A 31 -4.33 18.42 -0.56
N GLY A 32 -4.73 18.88 0.63
CA GLY A 32 -5.69 19.99 0.77
C GLY A 32 -5.19 21.33 0.21
N GLU A 33 -3.88 21.53 0.10
CA GLU A 33 -3.31 22.75 -0.49
C GLU A 33 -3.55 22.87 -2.00
N VAL A 34 -3.71 21.75 -2.71
CA VAL A 34 -3.80 21.72 -4.19
C VAL A 34 -4.82 20.73 -4.77
N GLY A 35 -5.52 19.99 -3.92
CA GLY A 35 -6.42 18.88 -4.22
C GLY A 35 -7.66 18.91 -3.33
N ASP A 36 -8.23 17.74 -3.01
CA ASP A 36 -9.44 17.61 -2.19
C ASP A 36 -9.17 17.19 -0.74
N GLY A 37 -7.91 16.92 -0.40
CA GLY A 37 -7.46 16.64 0.96
C GLY A 37 -7.73 15.20 1.40
N ASP A 38 -8.07 14.30 0.47
CA ASP A 38 -8.40 12.92 0.81
C ASP A 38 -7.20 11.96 0.70
N HIS A 39 -6.06 12.41 0.14
CA HIS A 39 -4.95 11.52 -0.20
C HIS A 39 -4.47 10.64 0.97
N GLY A 40 -4.28 11.21 2.16
CA GLY A 40 -3.87 10.45 3.34
C GLY A 40 -4.86 9.36 3.73
N VAL A 41 -6.17 9.64 3.62
CA VAL A 41 -7.24 8.67 3.87
C VAL A 41 -7.20 7.57 2.81
N SER A 42 -7.14 7.94 1.52
CA SER A 42 -7.10 7.03 0.38
C SER A 42 -5.90 6.06 0.45
N MET A 43 -4.71 6.58 0.74
CA MET A 43 -3.49 5.78 0.91
C MET A 43 -3.57 4.84 2.13
N THR A 44 -4.15 5.30 3.25
CA THR A 44 -4.32 4.47 4.44
C THR A 44 -5.29 3.31 4.19
N ILE A 45 -6.36 3.53 3.43
CA ILE A 45 -7.29 2.47 3.02
C ILE A 45 -6.55 1.41 2.20
N GLY A 46 -5.80 1.85 1.18
CA GLY A 46 -5.01 0.96 0.31
C GLY A 46 -3.96 0.16 1.06
N MET A 47 -3.14 0.83 1.89
CA MET A 47 -2.10 0.12 2.66
C MET A 47 -2.67 -0.86 3.69
N ARG A 48 -3.83 -0.57 4.29
CA ARG A 48 -4.53 -1.54 5.15
C ARG A 48 -5.05 -2.74 4.35
N ALA A 49 -5.50 -2.54 3.11
CA ALA A 49 -5.86 -3.63 2.21
C ALA A 49 -4.64 -4.49 1.85
N VAL A 50 -3.50 -3.86 1.53
CA VAL A 50 -2.23 -4.56 1.26
C VAL A 50 -1.82 -5.41 2.45
N ARG A 51 -1.87 -4.87 3.68
CA ARG A 51 -1.54 -5.65 4.89
C ARG A 51 -2.40 -6.90 5.03
N ARG A 52 -3.72 -6.80 4.82
CA ARG A 52 -4.61 -7.96 4.83
C ARG A 52 -4.24 -8.97 3.75
N ALA A 53 -3.97 -8.52 2.52
CA ALA A 53 -3.56 -9.39 1.44
C ALA A 53 -2.21 -10.11 1.72
N MET A 54 -1.30 -9.46 2.46
CA MET A 54 -0.04 -10.06 2.89
C MET A 54 -0.23 -11.15 3.94
N ASP A 55 -1.25 -11.05 4.80
CA ASP A 55 -1.58 -12.07 5.80
C ASP A 55 -2.19 -13.33 5.16
N ASP A 56 -2.79 -13.19 3.98
CA ASP A 56 -3.40 -14.29 3.21
C ASP A 56 -2.41 -15.03 2.29
N LEU A 57 -1.17 -14.53 2.13
CA LEU A 57 -0.15 -15.17 1.30
C LEU A 57 0.39 -16.45 1.96
N PRO A 58 0.77 -17.47 1.15
CA PRO A 58 1.48 -18.63 1.67
C PRO A 58 2.85 -18.23 2.23
N PRO A 59 3.45 -19.05 3.12
CA PRO A 59 4.85 -18.88 3.54
C PRO A 59 5.79 -18.86 2.33
N ASP A 60 6.87 -18.07 2.42
CA ASP A 60 7.90 -17.91 1.39
C ASP A 60 7.35 -17.56 -0.01
N PRO A 61 6.49 -16.51 -0.14
CA PRO A 61 5.97 -16.13 -1.44
C PRO A 61 7.11 -15.65 -2.35
N SER A 62 6.90 -15.77 -3.66
CA SER A 62 7.78 -15.10 -4.61
C SER A 62 7.60 -13.57 -4.51
N VAL A 63 8.61 -12.83 -4.95
CA VAL A 63 8.53 -11.35 -5.05
C VAL A 63 7.34 -10.93 -5.92
N GLU A 64 7.11 -11.64 -7.03
CA GLU A 64 5.99 -11.41 -7.93
C GLU A 64 4.64 -11.62 -7.23
N GLN A 65 4.48 -12.70 -6.48
CA GLN A 65 3.24 -12.99 -5.73
C GLN A 65 2.95 -11.89 -4.70
N ALA A 66 3.97 -11.41 -4.00
CA ALA A 66 3.81 -10.34 -3.01
C ALA A 66 3.37 -9.02 -3.66
N PHE A 67 4.02 -8.59 -4.74
CA PHE A 67 3.63 -7.36 -5.44
C PHE A 67 2.26 -7.48 -6.13
N GLN A 68 1.95 -8.62 -6.74
CA GLN A 68 0.65 -8.84 -7.38
C GLN A 68 -0.49 -8.80 -6.35
N ALA A 69 -0.30 -9.38 -5.17
CA ALA A 69 -1.28 -9.32 -4.09
C ALA A 69 -1.49 -7.88 -3.59
N ALA A 70 -0.40 -7.10 -3.47
CA ALA A 70 -0.49 -5.69 -3.08
C ALA A 70 -1.20 -4.83 -4.13
N SER A 71 -0.85 -4.99 -5.41
CA SER A 71 -1.49 -4.31 -6.56
C SER A 71 -2.99 -4.61 -6.60
N ASN A 72 -3.38 -5.88 -6.54
CA ASN A 72 -4.78 -6.29 -6.55
C ASN A 72 -5.55 -5.71 -5.35
N ALA A 73 -4.93 -5.65 -4.16
CA ALA A 73 -5.57 -5.08 -2.97
C ALA A 73 -5.84 -3.58 -3.13
N TYR A 74 -4.90 -2.84 -3.73
CA TYR A 74 -5.09 -1.42 -4.06
C TYR A 74 -6.22 -1.20 -5.07
N ALA A 75 -6.25 -2.00 -6.14
CA ALA A 75 -7.25 -1.92 -7.20
C ALA A 75 -8.70 -2.09 -6.69
N ILE A 76 -8.88 -2.99 -5.71
CA ILE A 76 -10.19 -3.32 -5.16
C ILE A 76 -10.67 -2.25 -4.16
N GLU A 77 -9.77 -1.78 -3.29
CA GLU A 77 -10.16 -1.04 -2.08
C GLU A 77 -9.96 0.48 -2.19
N VAL A 78 -9.09 0.94 -3.08
CA VAL A 78 -8.84 2.38 -3.28
C VAL A 78 -9.63 2.88 -4.48
N GLY A 79 -10.76 3.55 -4.22
CA GLY A 79 -11.45 4.36 -5.21
C GLY A 79 -10.66 5.63 -5.58
N ALA A 80 -11.10 6.35 -6.62
CA ALA A 80 -10.46 7.55 -7.19
C ALA A 80 -9.16 7.27 -7.99
N THR A 81 -8.51 8.33 -8.47
CA THR A 81 -7.34 8.28 -9.38
C THR A 81 -6.11 7.58 -8.79
N ILE A 82 -6.03 7.47 -7.47
CA ILE A 82 -4.89 6.89 -6.76
C ILE A 82 -4.82 5.36 -6.93
N GLY A 83 -5.97 4.66 -6.88
CA GLY A 83 -6.02 3.21 -7.05
C GLY A 83 -5.37 2.73 -8.36
N PRO A 84 -5.81 3.24 -9.52
CA PRO A 84 -5.23 2.88 -10.82
C PRO A 84 -3.75 3.26 -11.00
N LEU A 85 -3.19 4.17 -10.19
CA LEU A 85 -1.77 4.54 -10.27
C LEU A 85 -0.87 3.60 -9.47
N TYR A 86 -1.36 3.08 -8.34
CA TYR A 86 -0.62 2.14 -7.49
C TYR A 86 -0.89 0.66 -7.83
N GLU A 87 -1.86 0.37 -8.69
CA GLU A 87 -2.12 -0.98 -9.24
C GLU A 87 -1.10 -1.39 -10.32
N VAL A 88 -0.47 -0.44 -11.03
CA VAL A 88 0.34 -0.69 -12.24
C VAL A 88 1.73 -1.27 -11.96
#